data_AF-A0A374BNR6-F1
#
_entry.id   AF-A0A374BNR6-F1
#
_cell.length_a   1.000
_cell.length_b   1.000
_cell.length_c   1.000
_cell.angle_alpha   90.00
_cell.angle_beta   90.00
_cell.angle_gamma   90.00
#
_symmetry.space_group_name_H-M   'P 1'
#
loop_
_entity.id
_entity.type
_entity.pdbx_description
1 polymer ?
#
loop_
_entity_poly.entity_id
_entity_poly.type
_entity_poly.pdbx_seq_one_letter_code
_entity_poly.pdbx_strand_id
1 'polypeptide(L)'
;MPKKEDINDVIDSDSSYKAQGEAFAKVLNGWKEDVEPKMMAINQGVHPKELIADWSESLLAKTMEHSGLVDAYDTYDVLLNYWADTMQDDCYMISNDGWTYPEVKAIKVKEVKEKKNKNKKDNGSDTESNKSKTKEMSEYESEVNGYLAEMGFTL
;
A
#
# COMPACT_ATOMS: atom_id res chain seq x y z
N MET A 1 -12.12 12.04 41.49
CA MET A 1 -11.28 11.21 40.60
C MET A 1 -10.46 12.15 39.74
N PRO A 2 -9.17 11.88 39.51
CA PRO A 2 -8.36 12.69 38.58
C PRO A 2 -8.99 12.65 37.18
N LYS A 3 -8.88 13.75 36.43
CA LYS A 3 -9.35 13.79 35.04
C LYS A 3 -8.35 13.09 34.13
N LYS A 4 -8.79 12.66 32.95
CA LYS A 4 -7.94 11.94 32.00
C LYS A 4 -6.75 12.79 31.58
N GLU A 5 -6.97 14.09 31.39
CA GLU A 5 -5.94 15.05 30.98
C GLU A 5 -4.84 15.15 32.03
N ASP A 6 -5.21 15.23 33.32
CA ASP A 6 -4.26 15.30 34.43
C ASP A 6 -3.37 14.04 34.50
N ILE A 7 -3.90 12.87 34.12
CA ILE A 7 -3.16 11.60 34.09
C ILE A 7 -2.18 11.58 32.92
N ASN A 8 -2.62 12.02 31.73
CA ASN A 8 -1.76 12.10 30.55
C ASN A 8 -0.59 13.05 30.78
N ASP A 9 -0.84 14.23 31.34
CA ASP A 9 0.21 15.24 31.61
C ASP A 9 1.30 14.67 32.54
N VAL A 10 0.92 13.89 33.55
CA VAL A 10 1.88 13.25 34.45
C VAL A 10 2.72 12.22 33.71
N ILE A 11 2.10 11.34 32.91
CA ILE A 11 2.80 10.32 32.12
C ILE A 11 3.75 10.98 31.11
N ASP A 12 3.27 11.98 30.38
CA ASP A 12 4.02 12.70 29.35
C ASP A 12 5.15 13.54 29.95
N SER A 13 5.08 13.90 31.25
CA SER A 13 6.15 14.59 31.95
C SER A 13 7.23 13.66 32.50
N ASP A 14 6.94 12.36 32.63
CA ASP A 14 7.84 11.37 33.22
C ASP A 14 9.11 11.16 32.38
N SER A 15 10.26 11.19 33.03
CA SER A 15 11.56 11.10 32.35
C SER A 15 11.88 9.71 31.82
N SER A 16 11.38 8.64 32.48
CA SER A 16 11.55 7.27 32.01
C SER A 16 10.71 7.03 30.77
N TYR A 17 9.46 7.49 30.77
CA TYR A 17 8.56 7.39 29.62
C TYR A 17 9.13 8.11 28.40
N LYS A 18 9.61 9.35 28.56
CA LYS A 18 10.30 10.10 27.49
C LYS A 18 11.52 9.36 26.96
N ALA A 19 12.39 8.87 27.85
CA ALA A 19 13.61 8.18 27.45
C ALA A 19 13.31 6.91 26.64
N GLN A 20 12.25 6.18 26.99
CA GLN A 20 11.80 5.02 26.24
C GLN A 20 11.22 5.40 24.87
N GLY A 21 10.42 6.47 24.80
CA GLY A 21 9.94 7.02 23.53
C GLY A 21 11.08 7.46 22.60
N GLU A 22 12.09 8.16 23.13
CA GLU A 22 13.28 8.55 22.37
C GLU A 22 14.10 7.35 21.90
N ALA A 23 14.25 6.32 22.74
CA ALA A 23 14.96 5.11 22.38
C ALA A 23 14.25 4.36 21.25
N PHE A 24 12.93 4.21 21.33
CA PHE A 24 12.12 3.58 20.30
C PHE A 24 12.11 4.41 18.99
N ALA A 25 12.02 5.73 19.08
CA ALA A 25 12.10 6.61 17.92
C ALA A 25 13.44 6.46 17.16
N LYS A 26 14.55 6.22 17.88
CA LYS A 26 15.85 5.93 17.24
C LYS A 26 15.82 4.61 16.45
N VAL A 27 15.15 3.59 16.96
CA VAL A 27 14.97 2.30 16.25
C VAL A 27 14.19 2.53 14.95
N LEU A 28 13.07 3.25 15.03
CA LEU A 28 12.25 3.56 13.85
C LEU A 28 13.00 4.42 12.83
N ASN A 29 13.74 5.43 13.28
CA ASN A 29 14.54 6.27 12.38
C ASN A 29 15.64 5.46 11.68
N GLY A 30 16.32 4.57 12.41
CA GLY A 30 17.32 3.68 11.80
C GLY A 30 16.71 2.73 10.78
N TRP A 31 15.51 2.19 11.05
CA TRP A 31 14.78 1.40 10.04
C TRP A 31 14.39 2.25 8.82
N LYS A 32 13.89 3.45 9.04
CA LYS A 32 13.51 4.38 7.96
C LYS A 32 14.70 4.69 7.05
N GLU A 33 15.87 4.98 7.62
CA GLU A 33 17.10 5.25 6.86
C GLU A 33 17.51 4.08 5.96
N ASP A 34 17.24 2.83 6.37
CA ASP A 34 17.51 1.63 5.57
C ASP A 34 16.47 1.41 4.45
N VAL A 35 15.21 1.76 4.69
CA VAL A 35 14.09 1.52 3.75
C VAL A 35 13.86 2.67 2.77
N GLU A 36 14.09 3.92 3.18
CA GLU A 36 13.85 5.11 2.35
C GLU A 36 14.56 5.05 0.98
N PRO A 37 15.83 4.62 0.86
CA PRO A 37 16.46 4.44 -0.44
C PRO A 37 15.77 3.38 -1.32
N LYS A 38 15.25 2.30 -0.71
CA LYS A 38 14.52 1.24 -1.42
C LYS A 38 13.17 1.77 -1.92
N MET A 39 12.47 2.56 -1.10
CA MET A 39 11.23 3.24 -1.50
C MET A 39 11.46 4.20 -2.67
N MET A 40 12.52 5.00 -2.63
CA MET A 40 12.85 5.95 -3.71
C MET A 40 13.30 5.26 -5.00
N ALA A 41 13.69 3.97 -4.93
CA ALA A 41 14.09 3.16 -6.07
C ALA A 41 12.93 2.39 -6.73
N ILE A 42 11.70 2.49 -6.21
CA ILE A 42 10.52 1.86 -6.79
C ILE A 42 10.34 2.33 -8.24
N ASN A 43 10.13 1.39 -9.15
CA ASN A 43 9.95 1.67 -10.57
C ASN A 43 9.11 0.57 -11.24
N GLN A 44 8.91 0.66 -12.55
CA GLN A 44 8.23 -0.37 -13.30
C GLN A 44 8.87 -1.76 -13.10
N GLY A 45 8.04 -2.79 -12.96
CA GLY A 45 8.46 -4.18 -12.82
C GLY A 45 8.84 -4.60 -11.40
N VAL A 46 8.74 -3.73 -10.39
CA VAL A 46 8.90 -4.16 -8.99
C VAL A 46 7.80 -5.13 -8.58
N HIS A 47 8.01 -5.88 -7.51
CA HIS A 47 7.01 -6.77 -6.93
C HIS A 47 6.53 -6.19 -5.58
N PRO A 48 5.40 -5.46 -5.53
CA PRO A 48 4.97 -4.78 -4.30
C PRO A 48 4.82 -5.70 -3.09
N LYS A 49 4.42 -6.97 -3.29
CA LYS A 49 4.37 -7.99 -2.23
C LYS A 49 5.74 -8.26 -1.60
N GLU A 50 6.79 -8.30 -2.42
CA GLU A 50 8.16 -8.52 -1.94
C GLU A 50 8.70 -7.29 -1.20
N LEU A 51 8.33 -6.08 -1.66
CA LEU A 51 8.71 -4.84 -0.99
C LEU A 51 8.17 -4.77 0.44
N ILE A 52 6.86 -4.98 0.63
CA ILE A 52 6.27 -4.91 1.96
C ILE A 52 6.74 -6.06 2.86
N ALA A 53 6.97 -7.26 2.30
CA ALA A 53 7.58 -8.37 3.05
C ALA A 53 8.96 -7.98 3.59
N ASP A 54 9.88 -7.50 2.73
CA ASP A 54 11.22 -7.06 3.12
C ASP A 54 11.19 -5.92 4.17
N TRP A 55 10.36 -4.91 3.97
CA TRP A 55 10.30 -3.76 4.88
C TRP A 55 9.68 -4.12 6.23
N SER A 56 8.65 -4.96 6.23
CA SER A 56 7.96 -5.38 7.46
C SER A 56 8.79 -6.39 8.26
N GLU A 57 9.45 -7.35 7.61
CA GLU A 57 10.38 -8.26 8.26
C GLU A 57 11.58 -7.53 8.86
N SER A 58 12.16 -6.57 8.13
CA SER A 58 13.28 -5.76 8.64
C SER A 58 12.87 -4.82 9.79
N LEU A 59 11.64 -4.31 9.78
CA LEU A 59 11.07 -3.55 10.91
C LEU A 59 10.89 -4.44 12.13
N LEU A 60 10.30 -5.62 11.95
CA LEU A 60 10.07 -6.58 13.01
C LEU A 60 11.39 -7.02 13.66
N ALA A 61 12.42 -7.32 12.86
CA ALA A 61 13.74 -7.69 13.37
C ALA A 61 14.35 -6.58 14.24
N LYS A 62 14.34 -5.33 13.77
CA LYS A 62 14.88 -4.18 14.53
C LYS A 62 14.11 -3.89 15.80
N THR A 63 12.78 -4.05 15.78
CA THR A 63 11.93 -3.81 16.95
C THR A 63 12.02 -4.93 17.98
N MET A 64 12.19 -6.19 17.56
CA MET A 64 12.43 -7.33 18.47
C MET A 64 13.76 -7.22 19.24
N GLU A 65 14.77 -6.57 18.67
CA GLU A 65 16.03 -6.30 19.38
C GLU A 65 15.88 -5.22 20.47
N HIS A 66 14.81 -4.42 20.41
CA HIS A 66 14.54 -3.37 21.36
C HIS A 66 13.65 -3.86 22.52
N SER A 67 14.19 -3.84 23.74
CA SER A 67 13.39 -4.09 24.95
C SER A 67 12.74 -2.79 25.44
N GLY A 68 11.55 -2.49 24.92
CA GLY A 68 10.79 -1.28 25.24
C GLY A 68 9.33 -1.55 25.63
N LEU A 69 8.54 -0.48 25.75
CA LEU A 69 7.09 -0.53 26.03
C LEU A 69 6.25 -0.99 24.84
N VAL A 70 6.78 -0.81 23.62
CA VAL A 70 6.05 -1.07 22.39
C VAL A 70 6.27 -2.51 21.98
N ASP A 71 5.19 -3.21 21.67
CA ASP A 71 5.25 -4.56 21.13
C ASP A 71 5.72 -4.53 19.66
N ALA A 72 6.59 -5.47 19.31
CA ALA A 72 7.16 -5.56 17.98
C ALA A 72 6.11 -5.90 16.91
N TYR A 73 5.12 -6.73 17.26
CA TYR A 73 4.01 -7.08 16.38
C TYR A 73 3.02 -5.93 16.22
N ASP A 74 2.75 -5.15 17.28
CA ASP A 74 1.93 -3.94 17.15
C ASP A 74 2.54 -2.96 16.12
N THR A 75 3.87 -2.84 16.11
CA THR A 75 4.58 -1.96 15.17
C THR A 75 4.52 -2.51 13.74
N TYR A 76 4.69 -3.82 13.59
CA TYR A 76 4.56 -4.54 12.32
C TYR A 76 3.15 -4.38 11.73
N ASP A 77 2.13 -4.58 12.55
CA ASP A 77 0.72 -4.47 12.17
C ASP A 77 0.36 -3.06 11.72
N VAL A 78 0.86 -2.04 12.42
CA VAL A 78 0.67 -0.63 12.01
C VAL A 78 1.25 -0.39 10.61
N LEU A 79 2.44 -0.93 10.30
CA LEU A 79 3.03 -0.81 8.97
C LEU A 79 2.18 -1.52 7.91
N LEU A 80 1.74 -2.75 8.17
CA LEU A 80 0.93 -3.50 7.21
C LEU A 80 -0.41 -2.82 6.92
N ASN A 81 -1.06 -2.32 7.96
CA ASN A 81 -2.31 -1.56 7.82
C ASN A 81 -2.08 -0.28 7.00
N TYR A 82 -1.06 0.51 7.34
CA TYR A 82 -0.74 1.72 6.59
C TYR A 82 -0.38 1.42 5.13
N TRP A 83 0.35 0.34 4.88
CA TRP A 83 0.65 -0.12 3.53
C TRP A 83 -0.63 -0.40 2.74
N ALA A 84 -1.53 -1.23 3.28
CA ALA A 84 -2.78 -1.59 2.63
C ALA A 84 -3.66 -0.36 2.36
N ASP A 85 -3.77 0.54 3.33
CA ASP A 85 -4.68 1.69 3.25
C ASP A 85 -4.16 2.83 2.36
N THR A 86 -2.84 3.03 2.30
CA THR A 86 -2.26 4.27 1.75
C THR A 86 -1.24 4.05 0.64
N MET A 87 -0.49 2.93 0.62
CA MET A 87 0.67 2.79 -0.27
C MET A 87 0.52 1.71 -1.34
N GLN A 88 -0.29 0.67 -1.07
CA GLN A 88 -0.34 -0.54 -1.86
C GLN A 88 -0.72 -0.26 -3.32
N ASP A 89 -1.82 0.46 -3.53
CA ASP A 89 -2.35 0.76 -4.86
C ASP A 89 -1.34 1.51 -5.72
N ASP A 90 -0.69 2.54 -5.17
CA ASP A 90 0.33 3.32 -5.87
C ASP A 90 1.53 2.45 -6.27
N CYS A 91 1.98 1.55 -5.39
CA CYS A 91 3.09 0.65 -5.68
C CYS A 91 2.75 -0.33 -6.81
N TYR A 92 1.51 -0.82 -6.86
CA TYR A 92 1.04 -1.65 -7.98
C TYR A 92 0.88 -0.84 -9.28
N MET A 93 0.39 0.39 -9.20
CA MET A 93 0.32 1.27 -10.36
C MET A 93 1.71 1.54 -10.94
N ILE A 94 2.69 1.89 -10.10
CA ILE A 94 4.07 2.12 -10.54
C ILE A 94 4.71 0.83 -11.06
N SER A 95 4.45 -0.32 -10.43
CA SER A 95 4.94 -1.61 -10.91
C SER A 95 4.47 -1.91 -12.34
N ASN A 96 3.19 -1.68 -12.63
CA ASN A 96 2.61 -1.99 -13.94
C ASN A 96 2.99 -0.95 -15.01
N ASP A 97 2.80 0.33 -14.69
CA ASP A 97 2.82 1.41 -15.68
C ASP A 97 4.07 2.29 -15.57
N GLY A 98 4.91 2.08 -14.56
CA GLY A 98 6.01 2.97 -14.22
C GLY A 98 5.53 4.32 -13.69
N TRP A 99 6.46 5.26 -13.51
CA TRP A 99 6.15 6.64 -13.17
C TRP A 99 5.57 7.39 -14.38
N THR A 100 4.30 7.12 -14.70
CA THR A 100 3.59 7.81 -15.79
C THR A 100 2.61 8.84 -15.25
N TYR A 101 2.52 9.97 -15.93
CA TYR A 101 1.37 10.86 -15.79
C TYR A 101 0.24 10.31 -16.66
N PRO A 102 -0.98 10.10 -16.14
CA PRO A 102 -2.09 9.73 -17.00
C PRO A 102 -2.30 10.86 -18.02
N GLU A 103 -2.03 10.58 -19.30
CA GLU A 103 -2.51 11.43 -20.39
C GLU A 103 -4.04 11.41 -20.34
N VAL A 104 -4.65 12.41 -19.70
CA VAL A 104 -6.10 12.62 -19.71
C VAL A 104 -6.53 12.98 -21.14
N LYS A 105 -6.73 11.97 -21.97
CA LYS A 105 -7.37 12.12 -23.27
C LYS A 105 -8.84 12.36 -23.00
N ALA A 106 -9.27 13.62 -23.06
CA ALA A 106 -10.66 14.01 -22.95
C ALA A 106 -11.52 13.13 -23.89
N ILE A 107 -12.37 12.29 -23.30
CA ILE A 107 -13.34 11.49 -24.04
C ILE A 107 -14.32 12.50 -24.64
N LYS A 108 -14.17 12.83 -25.92
CA LYS A 108 -15.19 13.55 -26.67
C LYS A 108 -16.42 12.66 -26.73
N VAL A 109 -17.40 12.91 -25.88
CA VAL A 109 -18.73 12.32 -25.98
C VAL A 109 -19.28 12.72 -27.34
N LYS A 110 -19.27 11.77 -28.29
CA LYS A 110 -19.92 11.97 -29.58
C LYS A 110 -21.41 11.88 -29.34
N GLU A 111 -22.12 13.00 -29.53
CA GLU A 111 -23.58 13.01 -29.62
C GLU A 111 -24.04 11.92 -30.60
N VAL A 112 -24.84 10.98 -30.12
CA VAL A 112 -25.48 9.96 -30.96
C VAL A 112 -26.59 10.64 -31.75
N LYS A 113 -26.28 11.08 -32.97
CA LYS A 113 -27.31 11.35 -33.98
C LYS A 113 -27.73 10.01 -34.58
N GLU A 114 -28.97 9.60 -34.28
CA GLU A 114 -29.64 8.47 -34.92
C GLU A 114 -29.53 8.58 -36.44
N LYS A 115 -29.01 7.53 -37.10
CA LYS A 115 -29.04 7.40 -38.56
C LYS A 115 -29.77 6.12 -38.97
N LYS A 116 -30.83 6.32 -39.77
CA LYS A 116 -31.52 5.28 -40.54
C LYS A 116 -30.58 4.62 -41.57
N ASN A 117 -30.72 3.31 -41.71
CA ASN A 117 -30.00 2.33 -42.53
C ASN A 117 -29.82 2.64 -44.04
N LYS A 118 -28.69 2.20 -44.62
CA LYS A 118 -28.60 1.18 -45.72
C LYS A 118 -27.15 0.86 -46.18
N ASN A 119 -26.80 -0.43 -46.12
CA ASN A 119 -25.97 -1.29 -47.01
C ASN A 119 -24.65 -0.80 -47.67
N LYS A 120 -23.51 -1.51 -47.39
CA LYS A 120 -22.86 -2.58 -48.22
C LYS A 120 -21.30 -2.54 -48.18
N LYS A 121 -20.66 -3.69 -47.84
CA LYS A 121 -19.27 -4.21 -48.15
C LYS A 121 -18.05 -3.30 -47.92
N ASP A 122 -16.85 -3.71 -47.48
CA ASP A 122 -16.08 -4.98 -47.47
C ASP A 122 -14.99 -4.92 -46.35
N ASN A 123 -14.48 -6.09 -45.95
CA ASN A 123 -13.15 -6.44 -45.41
C ASN A 123 -12.50 -5.67 -44.24
N GLY A 124 -12.04 -6.42 -43.21
CA GLY A 124 -10.88 -6.05 -42.39
C GLY A 124 -10.89 -6.52 -40.93
N SER A 125 -10.15 -7.59 -40.65
CA SER A 125 -9.45 -8.03 -39.42
C SER A 125 -9.60 -7.31 -38.06
N ASP A 126 -9.76 -8.14 -37.02
CA ASP A 126 -9.25 -8.12 -35.63
C ASP A 126 -9.64 -6.92 -34.71
N THR A 127 -9.87 -7.04 -33.40
CA THR A 127 -9.33 -7.93 -32.34
C THR A 127 -10.29 -8.02 -31.15
N GLU A 128 -10.49 -9.24 -30.64
CA GLU A 128 -10.97 -9.52 -29.28
C GLU A 128 -9.81 -9.37 -28.28
N SER A 129 -9.84 -8.36 -27.41
CA SER A 129 -8.88 -8.28 -26.29
C SER A 129 -9.34 -7.31 -25.20
N ASN A 130 -10.45 -7.62 -24.53
CA ASN A 130 -10.80 -6.90 -23.28
C ASN A 130 -11.55 -7.73 -22.22
N LYS A 131 -11.56 -9.07 -22.35
CA LYS A 131 -12.25 -9.94 -21.37
C LYS A 131 -11.29 -10.64 -20.38
N SER A 132 -10.00 -10.71 -20.69
CA SER A 132 -9.02 -11.43 -19.86
C SER A 132 -8.47 -10.60 -18.69
N LYS A 133 -8.25 -9.29 -18.87
CA LYS A 133 -7.67 -8.41 -17.83
C LYS A 133 -8.57 -8.18 -16.61
N THR A 134 -9.89 -8.15 -16.81
CA THR A 134 -10.84 -7.98 -15.70
C THR A 134 -10.96 -9.24 -14.84
N LYS A 135 -10.69 -10.42 -15.43
CA LYS A 135 -10.75 -11.69 -14.71
C LYS A 135 -9.50 -11.91 -13.84
N GLU A 136 -8.32 -11.57 -14.36
CA GLU A 136 -7.06 -11.63 -13.60
C GLU A 136 -7.08 -10.73 -12.36
N MET A 137 -7.55 -9.48 -12.49
CA MET A 137 -7.70 -8.56 -11.36
C MET A 137 -8.62 -9.10 -10.26
N SER A 138 -9.77 -9.68 -10.63
CA SER A 138 -10.74 -10.20 -9.65
C SER A 138 -10.27 -11.47 -8.94
N GLU A 139 -9.47 -12.29 -9.63
CA GLU A 139 -8.90 -13.52 -9.05
C GLU A 139 -7.76 -13.14 -8.08
N TYR A 140 -6.97 -12.11 -8.39
CA TYR A 140 -5.89 -11.60 -7.55
C TYR A 140 -6.36 -10.91 -6.27
N GLU A 141 -7.42 -10.09 -6.34
CA GLU A 141 -8.03 -9.50 -5.14
C GLU A 141 -8.55 -10.58 -4.18
N SER A 142 -9.04 -11.71 -4.71
CA SER A 142 -9.52 -12.82 -3.87
C SER A 142 -8.38 -13.57 -3.17
N GLU A 143 -7.22 -13.72 -3.83
CA GLU A 143 -6.04 -14.37 -3.24
C GLU A 143 -5.38 -13.48 -2.18
N VAL A 144 -5.25 -12.18 -2.44
CA VAL A 144 -4.68 -11.23 -1.48
C VAL A 144 -5.55 -11.12 -0.22
N ASN A 145 -6.87 -11.04 -0.39
CA ASN A 145 -7.80 -11.08 0.73
C ASN A 145 -7.77 -12.42 1.48
N GLY A 146 -7.49 -13.53 0.78
CA GLY A 146 -7.27 -14.84 1.40
C GLY A 146 -6.02 -14.88 2.29
N TYR A 147 -4.89 -14.35 1.81
CA TYR A 147 -3.65 -14.29 2.59
C TYR A 147 -3.75 -13.34 3.79
N LEU A 148 -4.42 -12.19 3.64
CA LEU A 148 -4.67 -11.28 4.75
C LEU A 148 -5.57 -11.94 5.80
N ALA A 149 -6.58 -12.70 5.38
CA ALA A 149 -7.42 -13.48 6.28
C ALA A 149 -6.65 -14.60 7.01
N GLU A 150 -5.70 -15.27 6.35
CA GLU A 150 -4.82 -16.27 6.98
C GLU A 150 -3.87 -15.66 8.01
N MET A 151 -3.47 -14.40 7.80
CA MET A 151 -2.65 -13.62 8.74
C MET A 151 -3.49 -12.95 9.85
N GLY A 152 -4.79 -13.21 9.92
CA GLY A 152 -5.68 -12.67 10.96
C GLY A 152 -6.17 -11.24 10.72
N PHE A 153 -5.92 -10.67 9.53
CA PHE A 153 -6.39 -9.36 9.11
C PHE A 153 -7.67 -9.51 8.27
N THR A 154 -8.81 -9.21 8.87
CA THR A 154 -10.10 -9.11 8.17
C THR A 154 -10.44 -7.65 7.91
N LEU A 155 -10.68 -7.28 6.65
CA LEU A 155 -11.40 -6.05 6.26
C LEU A 155 -12.84 -6.04 6.77
#